data_AF-A0A0C2C4V8-F1
#
_entry.id   AF-A0A0C2C4V8-F1
#
_cell.length_a   1.000
_cell.length_b   1.000
_cell.length_c   1.000
_cell.angle_alpha   90.00
_cell.angle_beta   90.00
_cell.angle_gamma   90.00
#
_symmetry.space_group_name_H-M   'P 1'
#
loop_
_entity.id
_entity.type
_entity.pdbx_description
1 polymer ?
#
loop_
_entity_poly.entity_id
_entity_poly.type
_entity_poly.pdbx_seq_one_letter_code
_entity_poly.pdbx_strand_id
1 'polypeptide(L)'
;MRPLFLALLLFVCVNAGFSDFKDKVKGFFSGVKLGEKAKKALEKLKKVFNVTKLLIVKKKLSEVKSKLMSKLVYPKEVQEALKEKLKNLITRKKDKVSLMGDSIDEINQKSGLQDVMFQGDLILTERQAEEFVEDAEDESGNRTKRQAFVDRFYPRTTWEQGVNYYFDSSAGPLFSTAILLKSCLALNFHLFQGYALRRIFKKGAEEWSKNTCIDFRESSTAQDKIRVFVEDGCWSYVGRLGGQQDLSLGEGCDAVGVDIRS
;
A
#
# COMPACT_ATOMS: atom_id res chain seq x y z
N MET A 1 48.77 7.49 15.50
CA MET A 1 47.91 7.30 14.31
C MET A 1 46.77 6.35 14.68
N ARG A 2 45.53 6.59 14.22
CA ARG A 2 44.27 5.82 14.49
C ARG A 2 43.40 6.35 15.64
N PRO A 3 42.85 7.57 15.50
CA PRO A 3 41.37 7.63 15.44
C PRO A 3 40.81 8.56 14.35
N LEU A 4 41.60 9.50 13.82
CA LEU A 4 41.17 10.43 12.77
C LEU A 4 40.95 9.76 11.39
N PHE A 5 41.67 8.68 11.08
CA PHE A 5 41.50 7.93 9.82
C PHE A 5 40.23 7.07 9.79
N LEU A 6 39.72 6.62 10.94
CA LEU A 6 38.46 5.86 11.02
C LEU A 6 37.23 6.77 10.90
N ALA A 7 37.31 8.01 11.38
CA ALA A 7 36.26 9.01 11.20
C ALA A 7 36.13 9.44 9.71
N LEU A 8 37.24 9.53 8.98
CA LEU A 8 37.22 9.82 7.54
C LEU A 8 36.72 8.63 6.71
N LEU A 9 37.00 7.38 7.09
CA LEU A 9 36.47 6.19 6.42
C LEU A 9 34.96 5.99 6.65
N LEU A 10 34.43 6.38 7.82
CA LEU A 10 32.98 6.39 8.07
C LEU A 10 32.25 7.53 7.34
N PHE A 11 32.93 8.63 7.01
CA PHE A 11 32.36 9.71 6.20
C PHE A 11 32.35 9.41 4.69
N VAL A 12 33.21 8.50 4.22
CA VAL A 12 33.25 8.06 2.80
C VAL A 12 32.26 6.91 2.54
N CYS A 13 31.87 6.12 3.54
CA CYS A 13 30.90 5.03 3.37
C CYS A 13 29.41 5.42 3.53
N VAL A 14 29.08 6.68 3.82
CA VAL A 14 27.66 7.13 3.89
C VAL A 14 27.23 7.91 2.64
N ASN A 15 28.17 8.31 1.77
CA ASN A 15 27.84 9.10 0.56
C ASN A 15 27.97 8.34 -0.76
N ALA A 16 28.37 7.06 -0.75
CA ALA A 16 28.46 6.25 -1.97
C ALA A 16 27.15 5.53 -2.37
N GLY A 17 26.13 5.53 -1.51
CA GLY A 17 24.82 4.89 -1.79
C GLY A 17 23.66 5.86 -2.05
N PHE A 18 23.85 7.16 -1.81
CA PHE A 18 22.77 8.15 -1.87
C PHE A 18 22.69 8.91 -3.21
N SER A 19 23.84 9.15 -3.88
CA SER A 19 23.88 9.85 -5.17
C SER A 19 23.35 8.98 -6.32
N ASP A 20 23.84 7.73 -6.44
CA ASP A 20 23.42 6.79 -7.50
C ASP A 20 21.90 6.54 -7.49
N PHE A 21 21.30 6.53 -6.30
CA PHE A 21 19.86 6.37 -6.13
C PHE A 21 19.08 7.66 -6.39
N LYS A 22 19.59 8.82 -5.98
CA LYS A 22 18.98 10.12 -6.30
C LYS A 22 18.96 10.36 -7.81
N ASP A 23 20.01 9.96 -8.51
CA ASP A 23 20.12 10.09 -9.96
C ASP A 23 19.24 9.06 -10.69
N LYS A 24 19.13 7.82 -10.19
CA LYS A 24 18.14 6.84 -10.67
C LYS A 24 16.70 7.31 -10.46
N VAL A 25 16.37 7.86 -9.28
CA VAL A 25 15.05 8.43 -8.96
C VAL A 25 14.75 9.64 -9.85
N LYS A 26 15.73 10.53 -10.08
CA LYS A 26 15.56 11.73 -10.91
C LYS A 26 15.42 11.37 -12.40
N GLY A 27 16.17 10.37 -12.88
CA GLY A 27 16.02 9.82 -14.23
C GLY A 27 14.70 9.06 -14.43
N PHE A 28 14.20 8.40 -13.38
CA PHE A 28 12.96 7.60 -13.37
C PHE A 28 11.68 8.43 -13.45
N PHE A 29 11.66 9.64 -12.89
CA PHE A 29 10.50 10.54 -12.94
C PHE A 29 10.56 11.60 -14.04
N SER A 30 11.56 11.53 -14.93
CA SER A 30 11.66 12.46 -16.07
C SER A 30 10.56 12.27 -17.11
N GLY A 31 9.94 11.08 -17.17
CA GLY A 31 8.82 10.76 -18.08
C GLY A 31 7.43 10.69 -17.43
N VAL A 32 7.33 10.70 -16.11
CA VAL A 32 6.06 10.72 -15.35
C VAL A 32 6.09 11.93 -14.43
N LYS A 33 5.24 12.94 -14.68
CA LYS A 33 5.12 14.13 -13.83
C LYS A 33 4.61 13.75 -12.43
N LEU A 34 5.51 13.26 -11.58
CA LEU A 34 5.20 12.92 -10.20
C LEU A 34 5.32 14.19 -9.34
N GLY A 35 4.22 14.58 -8.70
CA GLY A 35 4.19 15.76 -7.83
C GLY A 35 5.16 15.65 -6.65
N GLU A 36 5.58 16.79 -6.08
CA GLU A 36 6.51 16.84 -4.94
C GLU A 36 6.03 16.01 -3.74
N LYS A 37 4.72 15.94 -3.54
CA LYS A 37 4.06 15.16 -2.50
C LYS A 37 4.33 13.65 -2.65
N ALA A 38 4.23 13.12 -3.86
CA ALA A 38 4.50 11.71 -4.13
C ALA A 38 6.00 11.38 -4.01
N LYS A 39 6.90 12.32 -4.33
CA LYS A 39 8.34 12.15 -4.06
C LYS A 39 8.61 12.05 -2.55
N LYS A 40 8.00 12.91 -1.74
CA LYS A 40 8.11 12.88 -0.27
C LYS A 40 7.51 11.61 0.34
N ALA A 41 6.38 11.15 -0.19
CA ALA A 41 5.75 9.89 0.19
C ALA A 41 6.67 8.70 -0.12
N LEU A 42 7.28 8.70 -1.32
CA LEU A 42 8.24 7.67 -1.71
C LEU A 42 9.49 7.67 -0.82
N GLU A 43 9.99 8.84 -0.38
CA GLU A 43 11.08 8.91 0.60
C GLU A 43 10.74 8.23 1.94
N LYS A 44 9.50 8.39 2.42
CA LYS A 44 9.04 7.71 3.64
C LYS A 44 8.91 6.20 3.42
N LEU A 45 8.34 5.81 2.28
CA LEU A 45 8.16 4.42 1.90
C LEU A 45 9.47 3.63 1.72
N LYS A 46 10.60 4.30 1.49
CA LYS A 46 11.92 3.65 1.43
C LYS A 46 12.31 2.90 2.69
N LYS A 47 11.73 3.28 3.83
CA LYS A 47 11.99 2.64 5.11
C LYS A 47 11.18 1.35 5.30
N VAL A 48 10.12 1.18 4.51
CA VAL A 48 9.14 0.10 4.62
C VAL A 48 9.28 -0.88 3.45
N PHE A 49 9.64 -0.40 2.27
CA PHE A 49 9.72 -1.20 1.05
C PHE A 49 11.11 -1.25 0.44
N ASN A 50 11.39 -2.37 -0.25
CA ASN A 50 12.45 -2.40 -1.25
C ASN A 50 11.98 -1.63 -2.49
N VAL A 51 12.26 -0.33 -2.50
CA VAL A 51 11.77 0.61 -3.52
C VAL A 51 12.22 0.23 -4.91
N THR A 52 13.38 -0.42 -5.07
CA THR A 52 13.84 -0.91 -6.38
C THR A 52 12.83 -1.86 -7.03
N LYS A 53 12.28 -2.81 -6.27
CA LYS A 53 11.26 -3.75 -6.76
C LYS A 53 9.95 -3.02 -7.15
N LEU A 54 9.53 -2.07 -6.32
CA LEU A 54 8.33 -1.27 -6.56
C LEU A 54 8.45 -0.43 -7.84
N LEU A 55 9.64 0.14 -8.10
CA LEU A 55 9.91 0.90 -9.31
C LEU A 55 9.88 0.03 -10.57
N ILE A 56 10.39 -1.20 -10.50
CA ILE A 56 10.35 -2.16 -11.61
C ILE A 56 8.89 -2.50 -11.96
N VAL A 57 8.09 -2.84 -10.94
CA VAL A 57 6.64 -3.11 -11.09
C VAL A 57 5.94 -1.94 -11.78
N LYS A 58 6.16 -0.72 -11.28
CA LYS A 58 5.50 0.48 -11.83
C LYS A 58 5.90 0.76 -13.28
N LYS A 59 7.18 0.55 -13.63
CA LYS A 59 7.65 0.71 -15.00
C LYS A 59 6.90 -0.24 -15.94
N LYS A 60 6.85 -1.54 -15.61
CA LYS A 60 6.13 -2.56 -16.38
C LYS A 60 4.65 -2.20 -16.55
N LEU A 61 3.98 -1.81 -15.47
CA LEU A 61 2.57 -1.39 -15.50
C LEU A 61 2.34 -0.14 -16.38
N SER A 62 3.30 0.80 -16.40
CA SER A 62 3.20 2.00 -17.25
C SER A 62 3.34 1.70 -18.74
N GLU A 63 4.17 0.72 -19.10
CA GLU A 63 4.35 0.24 -20.47
C GLU A 63 3.09 -0.48 -20.97
N VAL A 64 2.46 -1.30 -20.13
CA VAL A 64 1.16 -1.91 -20.47
C VAL A 64 0.06 -0.86 -20.58
N LYS A 65 0.04 0.13 -19.68
CA LYS A 65 -0.94 1.22 -19.76
C LYS A 65 -0.84 1.96 -21.09
N SER A 66 0.36 2.26 -21.60
CA SER A 66 0.50 2.95 -22.89
C SER A 66 0.05 2.07 -24.06
N LYS A 67 0.37 0.77 -24.04
CA LYS A 67 -0.11 -0.23 -25.01
C LYS A 67 -1.64 -0.39 -25.00
N LEU A 68 -2.27 -0.45 -23.83
CA LEU A 68 -3.73 -0.53 -23.71
C LEU A 68 -4.41 0.77 -24.13
N MET A 69 -3.85 1.93 -23.75
CA MET A 69 -4.41 3.23 -24.13
C MET A 69 -4.40 3.46 -25.64
N SER A 70 -3.43 2.91 -26.38
CA SER A 70 -3.43 2.96 -27.85
C SER A 70 -4.46 2.02 -28.48
N LYS A 71 -4.76 0.87 -27.85
CA LYS A 71 -5.83 -0.05 -28.26
C LYS A 71 -7.24 0.46 -27.91
N LEU A 72 -7.36 1.22 -26.83
CA LEU A 72 -8.63 1.77 -26.31
C LEU A 72 -8.95 3.18 -26.86
N VAL A 73 -8.28 3.61 -27.93
CA VAL A 73 -8.60 4.87 -28.60
C VAL A 73 -9.98 4.75 -29.25
N TYR A 74 -11.00 5.17 -28.51
CA TYR A 74 -12.37 5.22 -29.02
C TYR A 74 -12.47 6.24 -30.17
N PRO A 75 -13.31 5.98 -31.19
CA PRO A 75 -13.68 6.98 -32.19
C PRO A 75 -14.16 8.27 -31.52
N LYS A 76 -13.88 9.41 -32.14
CA LYS A 76 -14.21 10.73 -31.58
C LYS A 76 -15.69 10.85 -31.19
N GLU A 77 -16.59 10.26 -31.99
CA GLU A 77 -18.03 10.22 -31.73
C GLU A 77 -18.38 9.52 -30.40
N VAL A 78 -17.72 8.41 -30.09
CA VAL A 78 -17.94 7.67 -28.82
C VAL A 78 -17.41 8.46 -27.63
N GLN A 79 -16.29 9.18 -27.79
CA GLN A 79 -15.73 10.03 -26.74
C GLN A 79 -16.64 11.23 -26.44
N GLU A 80 -17.25 11.82 -27.47
CA GLU A 80 -18.18 12.93 -27.33
C GLU A 80 -19.50 12.48 -26.69
N ALA A 81 -20.05 11.35 -27.13
CA ALA A 81 -21.23 10.74 -26.52
C ALA A 81 -21.00 10.34 -25.05
N LEU A 82 -19.81 9.83 -24.72
CA LEU A 82 -19.44 9.49 -23.34
C LEU A 82 -19.33 10.76 -22.48
N LYS A 83 -18.70 11.82 -22.99
CA LYS A 83 -18.62 13.12 -22.29
C LYS A 83 -20.01 13.71 -22.04
N GLU A 84 -20.92 13.59 -23.00
CA GLU A 84 -22.31 14.03 -22.85
C GLU A 84 -23.04 13.24 -21.75
N LYS A 85 -22.93 11.90 -21.76
CA LYS A 85 -23.50 11.05 -20.71
C LYS A 85 -22.91 11.33 -19.33
N LEU A 86 -21.61 11.65 -19.25
CA LEU A 86 -20.95 12.01 -18.00
C LEU A 86 -21.46 13.33 -17.41
N LYS A 87 -21.87 14.29 -18.24
CA LYS A 87 -22.47 15.55 -17.74
C LYS A 87 -23.80 15.32 -17.04
N ASN A 88 -24.52 14.26 -17.40
CA ASN A 88 -25.80 13.90 -16.79
C ASN A 88 -25.66 13.05 -15.52
N LEU A 89 -24.43 12.69 -15.12
CA LEU A 89 -24.21 12.02 -13.85
C LEU A 89 -24.43 13.02 -12.71
N ILE A 90 -25.50 12.80 -11.95
CA ILE A 90 -25.73 13.50 -10.69
C ILE A 90 -24.57 13.13 -9.75
N THR A 91 -23.65 14.07 -9.53
CA THR A 91 -22.66 13.97 -8.46
C THR A 91 -23.40 14.08 -7.14
N ARG A 92 -23.69 12.93 -6.52
CA ARG A 92 -24.13 12.93 -5.11
C ARG A 92 -23.03 13.64 -4.32
N LYS A 93 -23.38 14.73 -3.62
CA LYS A 93 -22.51 15.30 -2.60
C LYS A 93 -22.24 14.17 -1.60
N LYS A 94 -21.00 13.69 -1.57
CA LYS A 94 -20.52 12.93 -0.42
C LYS A 94 -20.28 13.97 0.66
N ASP A 95 -21.08 13.92 1.72
CA ASP A 95 -20.81 14.72 2.90
C ASP A 95 -19.45 14.27 3.43
N LYS A 96 -18.50 15.20 3.45
CA LYS A 96 -17.14 14.88 3.86
C LYS A 96 -17.10 14.75 5.38
N VAL A 97 -17.17 13.52 5.88
CA VAL A 97 -17.27 13.25 7.32
C VAL A 97 -15.88 13.28 7.97
N SER A 98 -14.85 12.81 7.26
CA SER A 98 -13.48 12.71 7.74
C SER A 98 -12.52 13.69 7.05
N LEU A 99 -11.67 14.33 7.85
CA LEU A 99 -10.57 15.18 7.36
C LEU A 99 -9.57 14.38 6.51
N MET A 100 -9.28 13.14 6.92
CA MET A 100 -8.34 12.25 6.23
C MET A 100 -8.94 11.53 5.03
N GLY A 101 -10.26 11.46 4.92
CA GLY A 101 -10.97 10.93 3.75
C GLY A 101 -11.99 9.89 4.16
N ASP A 102 -13.02 9.74 3.33
CA ASP A 102 -14.15 8.84 3.63
C ASP A 102 -14.03 7.51 2.88
N SER A 103 -12.95 7.33 2.12
CA SER A 103 -12.61 6.10 1.41
C SER A 103 -11.10 5.86 1.42
N ILE A 104 -10.69 4.59 1.26
CA ILE A 104 -9.28 4.19 1.16
C ILE A 104 -8.59 4.97 0.03
N ASP A 105 -9.25 5.12 -1.12
CA ASP A 105 -8.74 5.90 -2.25
C ASP A 105 -8.39 7.33 -1.86
N GLU A 106 -9.29 8.04 -1.18
CA GLU A 106 -9.08 9.41 -0.75
C GLU A 106 -7.95 9.53 0.28
N ILE A 107 -7.87 8.58 1.22
CA ILE A 107 -6.81 8.52 2.24
C ILE A 107 -5.46 8.32 1.56
N ASN A 108 -5.34 7.31 0.68
CA ASN A 108 -4.09 6.98 -0.01
C ASN A 108 -3.67 8.06 -1.01
N GLN A 109 -4.62 8.72 -1.66
CA GLN A 109 -4.37 9.87 -2.52
C GLN A 109 -3.78 11.03 -1.71
N LYS A 110 -4.36 11.33 -0.54
CA LYS A 110 -3.85 12.37 0.35
C LYS A 110 -2.50 12.01 0.95
N SER A 111 -2.17 10.74 1.12
CA SER A 111 -0.83 10.32 1.51
C SER A 111 0.18 10.39 0.35
N GLY A 112 -0.28 10.57 -0.90
CA GLY A 112 0.58 10.54 -2.09
C GLY A 112 1.07 9.13 -2.46
N LEU A 113 0.44 8.10 -1.90
CA LEU A 113 0.79 6.70 -2.05
C LEU A 113 -0.01 6.01 -3.15
N GLN A 114 -1.19 6.54 -3.48
CA GLN A 114 -2.07 5.99 -4.52
C GLN A 114 -1.35 5.81 -5.87
N ASP A 115 -0.44 6.71 -6.23
CA ASP A 115 0.27 6.66 -7.51
C ASP A 115 1.30 5.53 -7.60
N VAL A 116 1.71 4.93 -6.49
CA VAL A 116 2.74 3.87 -6.46
C VAL A 116 2.18 2.50 -6.10
N MET A 117 0.93 2.44 -5.62
CA MET A 117 0.24 1.21 -5.27
C MET A 117 -0.71 0.80 -6.39
N PHE A 118 -0.87 -0.50 -6.62
CA PHE A 118 -1.85 -1.01 -7.57
C PHE A 118 -3.26 -0.79 -7.03
N GLN A 119 -4.16 -0.30 -7.87
CA GLN A 119 -5.52 0.15 -7.47
C GLN A 119 -5.57 1.15 -6.32
N GLY A 120 -4.42 1.72 -5.93
CA GLY A 120 -4.33 2.72 -4.88
C GLY A 120 -4.14 2.19 -3.47
N ASP A 121 -4.22 0.88 -3.23
CA ASP A 121 -4.20 0.25 -1.90
C ASP A 121 -3.52 -1.14 -1.85
N LEU A 122 -3.11 -1.67 -3.01
CA LEU A 122 -2.44 -2.97 -3.11
C LEU A 122 -0.98 -2.84 -3.49
N ILE A 123 -0.15 -3.69 -2.87
CA ILE A 123 1.26 -3.79 -3.18
C ILE A 123 1.51 -5.13 -3.85
N LEU A 124 1.93 -5.04 -5.11
CA LEU A 124 2.25 -6.20 -5.92
C LEU A 124 3.74 -6.53 -5.80
N THR A 125 4.03 -7.83 -5.72
CA THR A 125 5.37 -8.32 -5.99
C THR A 125 5.70 -8.17 -7.48
N GLU A 126 6.99 -8.25 -7.82
CA GLU A 126 7.43 -8.20 -9.21
C GLU A 126 6.75 -9.27 -10.07
N ARG A 127 6.70 -10.50 -9.57
CA ARG A 127 6.07 -11.62 -10.26
C ARG A 127 4.56 -11.41 -10.45
N GLN A 128 3.85 -10.94 -9.42
CA GLN A 128 2.42 -10.66 -9.54
C GLN A 128 2.16 -9.61 -10.62
N ALA A 129 3.01 -8.58 -10.70
CA ALA A 129 2.91 -7.58 -11.75
C ALA A 129 3.20 -8.17 -13.14
N GLU A 130 4.19 -9.06 -13.27
CA GLU A 130 4.50 -9.75 -14.53
C GLU A 130 3.32 -10.61 -15.01
N GLU A 131 2.72 -11.40 -14.12
CA GLU A 131 1.54 -12.21 -14.45
C GLU A 131 0.37 -11.35 -14.95
N PHE A 132 0.12 -10.20 -14.30
CA PHE A 132 -0.89 -9.25 -14.80
C PHE A 132 -0.54 -8.65 -16.16
N VAL A 133 0.73 -8.42 -16.43
CA VAL A 133 1.19 -7.89 -17.72
C VAL A 133 1.00 -8.94 -18.81
N GLU A 134 1.39 -10.19 -18.54
CA GLU A 134 1.21 -11.32 -19.46
C GLU A 134 -0.28 -11.54 -19.78
N ASP A 135 -1.14 -11.61 -18.74
CA ASP A 135 -2.59 -11.75 -18.89
C ASP A 135 -3.23 -10.59 -19.68
N ALA A 136 -2.68 -9.38 -19.55
CA ALA A 136 -3.18 -8.21 -20.27
C ALA A 136 -2.71 -8.14 -21.73
N GLU A 137 -1.59 -8.79 -22.06
CA GLU A 137 -1.04 -8.88 -23.41
C GLU A 137 -1.61 -10.06 -24.19
N ASP A 138 -2.12 -11.09 -23.51
CA ASP A 138 -2.79 -12.22 -24.13
C ASP A 138 -4.09 -11.79 -24.84
N GLU A 139 -4.05 -11.81 -26.18
CA GLU A 139 -5.20 -11.51 -27.05
C GLU A 139 -6.17 -12.70 -27.19
N SER A 140 -5.93 -13.80 -26.48
CA SER A 140 -6.82 -14.96 -26.49
C SER A 140 -8.13 -14.57 -25.80
N GLY A 141 -9.20 -14.40 -26.58
CA GLY A 141 -10.50 -13.85 -26.13
C GLY A 141 -11.27 -14.69 -25.10
N ASN A 142 -10.63 -15.65 -24.42
CA ASN A 142 -11.21 -16.39 -23.32
C ASN A 142 -11.11 -15.57 -22.04
N ARG A 143 -11.97 -14.55 -21.92
CA ARG A 143 -12.13 -13.78 -20.69
C ARG A 143 -12.54 -14.70 -19.54
N THR A 144 -11.58 -15.08 -18.71
CA THR A 144 -11.82 -15.81 -17.47
C THR A 144 -12.64 -14.91 -16.53
N LYS A 145 -13.71 -15.46 -15.92
CA LYS A 145 -14.50 -14.73 -14.90
C LYS A 145 -13.55 -14.23 -13.81
N ARG A 146 -13.84 -13.06 -13.21
CA ARG A 146 -13.09 -12.55 -12.05
C ARG A 146 -13.11 -13.62 -10.95
N GLN A 147 -11.99 -14.28 -10.74
CA GLN A 147 -11.77 -15.19 -9.61
C GLN A 147 -10.93 -14.46 -8.56
N ALA A 148 -10.86 -15.02 -7.36
CA ALA A 148 -9.79 -14.66 -6.43
C ALA A 148 -8.44 -14.82 -7.14
N PHE A 149 -7.46 -13.97 -6.82
CA PHE A 149 -6.13 -14.07 -7.41
C PHE A 149 -5.54 -15.45 -7.12
N VAL A 150 -5.31 -16.24 -8.17
CA VAL A 150 -4.70 -17.57 -8.13
C VAL A 150 -3.46 -17.49 -9.01
N ASP A 151 -2.28 -17.56 -8.40
CA ASP A 151 -1.05 -17.58 -9.16
C ASP A 151 -0.57 -19.00 -9.46
N ARG A 152 0.51 -19.10 -10.25
CA ARG A 152 1.12 -20.39 -10.63
C ARG A 152 1.62 -21.22 -9.44
N PHE A 153 1.84 -20.59 -8.29
CA PHE A 153 2.31 -21.25 -7.08
C PHE A 153 1.18 -21.63 -6.12
N TYR A 154 -0.08 -21.37 -6.49
CA TYR A 154 -1.24 -21.82 -5.74
C TYR A 154 -1.15 -23.33 -5.44
N PRO A 155 -1.48 -23.78 -4.21
CA PRO A 155 -2.00 -22.99 -3.08
C PRO A 155 -0.93 -22.34 -2.19
N ARG A 156 0.37 -22.46 -2.51
CA ARG A 156 1.46 -22.02 -1.62
C ARG A 156 1.43 -20.52 -1.30
N THR A 157 0.81 -19.69 -2.12
CA THR A 157 0.69 -18.24 -1.90
C THR A 157 -0.60 -17.86 -1.14
N THR A 158 -1.29 -18.85 -0.58
CA THR A 158 -2.44 -18.67 0.31
C THR A 158 -2.10 -18.98 1.77
N TRP A 159 -2.97 -18.54 2.67
CA TRP A 159 -2.86 -18.78 4.11
C TRP A 159 -3.54 -20.10 4.49
N GLU A 160 -2.91 -21.23 4.17
CA GLU A 160 -3.51 -22.57 4.30
C GLU A 160 -3.86 -22.95 5.75
N GLN A 161 -3.10 -22.48 6.73
CA GLN A 161 -3.27 -22.82 8.16
C GLN A 161 -3.85 -21.65 8.97
N GLY A 162 -4.55 -20.74 8.30
CA GLY A 162 -4.97 -19.47 8.87
C GLY A 162 -3.87 -18.40 8.82
N VAL A 163 -4.19 -17.24 9.36
CA VAL A 163 -3.39 -16.02 9.31
C VAL A 163 -2.83 -15.71 10.69
N ASN A 164 -1.51 -15.81 10.85
CA ASN A 164 -0.87 -15.28 12.05
C ASN A 164 -0.68 -13.78 11.90
N TYR A 165 -0.91 -13.01 12.96
CA TYR A 165 -0.66 -11.57 12.95
C TYR A 165 -0.10 -11.09 14.29
N TYR A 166 0.48 -9.91 14.33
CA TYR A 166 0.79 -9.20 15.58
C TYR A 166 0.75 -7.70 15.36
N PHE A 167 0.56 -6.96 16.45
CA PHE A 167 0.60 -5.50 16.42
C PHE A 167 2.01 -4.99 16.68
N ASP A 168 2.51 -4.15 15.78
CA ASP A 168 3.73 -3.38 15.97
C ASP A 168 3.58 -2.37 17.13
N SER A 169 4.69 -1.86 17.65
CA SER A 169 4.67 -0.88 18.74
C SER A 169 3.97 0.42 18.35
N SER A 170 3.97 0.78 17.06
CA SER A 170 3.16 1.88 16.51
C SER A 170 1.64 1.67 16.67
N ALA A 171 1.19 0.42 16.78
CA ALA A 171 -0.19 0.04 17.08
C ALA A 171 -0.35 -0.44 18.54
N GLY A 172 0.59 -0.13 19.43
CA GLY A 172 0.62 -0.62 20.80
C GLY A 172 -0.31 0.15 21.77
N PRO A 173 -0.87 -0.50 22.80
CA PRO A 173 -1.44 0.21 23.93
C PRO A 173 -0.30 0.78 24.78
N LEU A 174 -0.44 2.03 25.23
CA LEU A 174 0.49 2.63 26.20
C LEU A 174 0.65 1.72 27.41
N PHE A 175 1.88 1.34 27.76
CA PHE A 175 2.38 1.35 29.14
C PHE A 175 3.91 1.15 29.13
N SER A 176 4.68 2.22 29.34
CA SER A 176 5.54 2.38 30.53
C SER A 176 6.34 3.69 30.49
N THR A 177 6.05 4.56 31.48
CA THR A 177 6.89 5.62 32.06
C THR A 177 7.49 6.71 31.16
N ALA A 178 6.80 7.85 31.07
CA ALA A 178 7.29 9.16 31.55
C ALA A 178 6.32 10.27 31.11
N ILE A 179 5.42 10.65 32.00
CA ILE A 179 4.94 12.03 32.06
C ILE A 179 6.18 12.88 32.34
N LEU A 180 6.48 13.87 31.49
CA LEU A 180 6.93 15.21 31.90
C LEU A 180 7.09 16.10 30.65
N LEU A 181 6.16 17.05 30.52
CA LEU A 181 6.27 18.31 29.77
C LEU A 181 6.73 18.23 28.30
N LYS A 182 5.75 18.18 27.38
CA LYS A 182 5.76 18.92 26.10
C LYS A 182 4.35 18.96 25.51
N SER A 183 3.73 20.14 25.60
CA SER A 183 2.51 20.63 24.91
C SER A 183 1.36 19.63 24.63
N CYS A 184 0.22 19.89 25.28
CA CYS A 184 -1.02 19.11 25.36
C CYS A 184 -1.80 18.84 24.04
N LEU A 185 -1.23 19.06 22.84
CA LEU A 185 -2.00 18.94 21.59
C LEU A 185 -1.48 17.90 20.59
N ALA A 186 -0.21 17.50 20.63
CA ALA A 186 0.35 16.60 19.62
C ALA A 186 0.50 15.13 20.08
N LEU A 187 0.57 14.86 21.38
CA LEU A 187 0.85 13.52 21.90
C LEU A 187 -0.40 12.66 22.09
N ASN A 188 -1.59 13.23 22.26
CA ASN A 188 -2.83 12.47 22.42
C ASN A 188 -3.34 11.82 21.12
N PHE A 189 -2.93 12.34 19.97
CA PHE A 189 -3.48 11.96 18.67
C PHE A 189 -2.97 10.58 18.19
N HIS A 190 -1.65 10.38 18.20
CA HIS A 190 -1.04 9.14 17.74
C HIS A 190 -1.39 7.93 18.64
N LEU A 191 -1.61 8.21 19.93
CA LEU A 191 -1.98 7.21 20.94
C LEU A 191 -3.41 6.67 20.78
N PHE A 192 -4.35 7.53 20.41
CA PHE A 192 -5.74 7.13 20.17
C PHE A 192 -5.86 6.22 18.94
N GLN A 193 -5.05 6.49 17.92
CA GLN A 193 -5.06 5.77 16.65
C GLN A 193 -4.69 4.29 16.79
N GLY A 194 -3.63 3.97 17.54
CA GLY A 194 -3.21 2.59 17.78
C GLY A 194 -4.29 1.74 18.48
N TYR A 195 -4.98 2.33 19.46
CA TYR A 195 -6.08 1.65 20.16
C TYR A 195 -7.29 1.38 19.24
N ALA A 196 -7.72 2.39 18.47
CA ALA A 196 -8.85 2.26 17.56
C ALA A 196 -8.58 1.20 16.47
N LEU A 197 -7.38 1.23 15.89
CA LEU A 197 -6.90 0.27 14.89
C LEU A 197 -6.95 -1.16 15.41
N ARG A 198 -6.36 -1.44 16.58
CA ARG A 198 -6.36 -2.78 17.18
C ARG A 198 -7.76 -3.34 17.31
N ARG A 199 -8.68 -2.51 17.83
CA ARG A 199 -10.07 -2.88 18.04
C ARG A 199 -10.77 -3.23 16.72
N ILE A 200 -10.57 -2.43 15.68
CA ILE A 200 -11.23 -2.62 14.38
C ILE A 200 -10.64 -3.82 13.65
N PHE A 201 -9.31 -3.97 13.64
CA PHE A 201 -8.66 -5.14 13.06
C PHE A 201 -9.17 -6.42 13.71
N LYS A 202 -9.23 -6.48 15.05
CA LYS A 202 -9.76 -7.66 15.77
C LYS A 202 -11.21 -7.96 15.41
N LYS A 203 -12.08 -6.95 15.35
CA LYS A 203 -13.47 -7.13 14.91
C LYS A 203 -13.56 -7.69 13.49
N GLY A 204 -12.76 -7.16 12.56
CA GLY A 204 -12.71 -7.66 11.19
C GLY A 204 -12.22 -9.11 11.13
N ALA A 205 -11.13 -9.42 11.83
CA ALA A 205 -10.56 -10.77 11.91
C ALA A 205 -11.54 -11.79 12.52
N GLU A 206 -12.25 -11.39 13.59
CA GLU A 206 -13.31 -12.19 14.20
C GLU A 206 -14.47 -12.44 13.23
N GLU A 207 -14.92 -11.42 12.51
CA GLU A 207 -16.01 -11.54 11.54
C GLU A 207 -15.63 -12.48 10.38
N TRP A 208 -14.40 -12.38 9.88
CA TRP A 208 -13.88 -13.31 8.89
C TRP A 208 -13.78 -14.75 9.44
N SER A 209 -13.29 -14.92 10.67
CA SER A 209 -13.17 -16.24 11.29
C SER A 209 -14.53 -16.89 11.55
N LYS A 210 -15.60 -16.09 11.79
CA LYS A 210 -16.96 -16.60 11.99
C LYS A 210 -17.64 -17.04 10.69
N ASN A 211 -17.39 -16.32 9.60
CA ASN A 211 -18.10 -16.52 8.34
C ASN A 211 -17.29 -17.30 7.29
N THR A 212 -16.03 -17.64 7.58
CA THR A 212 -15.14 -18.38 6.67
C THR A 212 -14.35 -19.44 7.43
N CYS A 213 -13.60 -20.29 6.73
CA CYS A 213 -12.68 -21.25 7.33
C CYS A 213 -11.30 -20.66 7.67
N ILE A 214 -11.13 -19.34 7.60
CA ILE A 214 -9.85 -18.67 7.86
C ILE A 214 -9.75 -18.30 9.35
N ASP A 215 -8.82 -18.94 10.05
CA ASP A 215 -8.52 -18.60 11.44
C ASP A 215 -7.48 -17.48 11.55
N PHE A 216 -7.76 -16.45 12.34
CA PHE A 216 -6.78 -15.42 12.69
C PHE A 216 -6.18 -15.67 14.07
N ARG A 217 -4.84 -15.65 14.19
CA ARG A 217 -4.13 -15.97 15.43
C ARG A 217 -3.08 -14.91 15.74
N GLU A 218 -3.15 -14.32 16.94
CA GLU A 218 -2.15 -13.33 17.38
C GLU A 218 -0.86 -14.06 17.79
N SER A 219 0.21 -13.93 16.99
CA SER A 219 1.51 -14.55 17.25
C SER A 219 2.65 -13.75 16.61
N SER A 220 3.49 -13.13 17.46
CA SER A 220 4.70 -12.42 17.01
C SER A 220 5.86 -13.37 16.66
N THR A 221 5.81 -14.62 17.10
CA THR A 221 6.87 -15.62 16.92
C THR A 221 6.65 -16.54 15.72
N ALA A 222 5.46 -16.53 15.12
CA ALA A 222 5.17 -17.32 13.91
C ALA A 222 6.14 -16.97 12.76
N GLN A 223 6.51 -17.97 11.97
CA GLN A 223 7.38 -17.80 10.80
C GLN A 223 6.70 -16.90 9.76
N ASP A 224 5.51 -17.30 9.33
CA ASP A 224 4.67 -16.53 8.41
C ASP A 224 3.65 -15.75 9.22
N LYS A 225 3.71 -14.41 9.15
CA LYS A 225 2.84 -13.54 9.94
C LYS A 225 2.66 -12.16 9.31
N ILE A 226 1.55 -11.52 9.65
CA ILE A 226 1.27 -10.13 9.29
C ILE A 226 1.66 -9.22 10.46
N ARG A 227 2.54 -8.25 10.22
CA ARG A 227 2.78 -7.14 11.14
C ARG A 227 1.78 -6.03 10.83
N VAL A 228 0.84 -5.82 11.75
CA VAL A 228 -0.16 -4.75 11.66
C VAL A 228 0.40 -3.52 12.35
N PHE A 229 0.53 -2.41 11.61
CA PHE A 229 1.23 -1.22 12.08
C PHE A 229 0.58 0.07 11.56
N VAL A 230 0.91 1.20 12.20
CA VAL A 230 0.41 2.52 11.81
C VAL A 230 1.46 3.21 10.95
N GLU A 231 1.14 3.45 9.69
CA GLU A 231 1.97 4.21 8.74
C GLU A 231 1.07 5.07 7.83
N ASP A 232 1.65 5.91 6.99
CA ASP A 232 0.87 6.67 6.00
C ASP A 232 0.06 5.71 5.09
N GLY A 233 -1.26 5.92 5.02
CA GLY A 233 -2.19 5.20 4.14
C GLY A 233 -2.69 3.82 4.62
N CYS A 234 -3.67 3.29 3.90
CA CYS A 234 -4.25 1.95 4.10
C CYS A 234 -3.81 1.05 2.95
N TRP A 235 -2.97 0.05 3.20
CA TRP A 235 -2.50 -0.82 2.13
C TRP A 235 -2.04 -2.19 2.62
N SER A 236 -2.06 -3.17 1.72
CA SER A 236 -1.63 -4.54 2.00
C SER A 236 -0.97 -5.21 0.79
N TYR A 237 -0.27 -6.31 1.03
CA TYR A 237 0.15 -7.23 -0.02
C TYR A 237 -0.99 -8.18 -0.41
N VAL A 238 -0.97 -8.66 -1.65
CA VAL A 238 -1.89 -9.70 -2.12
C VAL A 238 -1.37 -11.09 -1.74
N GLY A 239 -2.13 -11.83 -0.93
CA GLY A 239 -1.82 -13.21 -0.55
C GLY A 239 -0.74 -13.36 0.55
N ARG A 240 -0.19 -14.57 0.66
CA ARG A 240 0.91 -14.93 1.57
C ARG A 240 2.23 -14.87 0.82
N LEU A 241 3.13 -13.98 1.25
CA LEU A 241 4.48 -13.86 0.68
C LEU A 241 5.50 -14.81 1.31
N GLY A 242 5.20 -15.29 2.52
CA GLY A 242 6.13 -16.01 3.38
C GLY A 242 6.96 -15.06 4.24
N GLY A 243 7.31 -15.50 5.44
CA GLY A 243 7.95 -14.68 6.46
C GLY A 243 7.00 -13.61 7.04
N GLN A 244 7.59 -12.54 7.57
CA GLN A 244 6.84 -11.38 8.03
C GLN A 244 6.46 -10.47 6.87
N GLN A 245 5.18 -10.13 6.75
CA GLN A 245 4.68 -9.14 5.79
C GLN A 245 3.93 -8.01 6.50
N ASP A 246 3.98 -6.81 5.95
CA ASP A 246 3.43 -5.61 6.58
C ASP A 246 2.01 -5.28 6.08
N LEU A 247 1.15 -4.84 6.99
CA LEU A 247 -0.20 -4.32 6.72
C LEU A 247 -0.32 -2.94 7.39
N SER A 248 -0.41 -1.88 6.58
CA SER A 248 -0.57 -0.52 7.09
C SER A 248 -2.04 -0.19 7.25
N LEU A 249 -2.40 0.21 8.46
CA LEU A 249 -3.69 0.81 8.77
C LEU A 249 -3.42 2.20 9.37
N GLY A 250 -3.14 3.16 8.49
CA GLY A 250 -2.89 4.55 8.83
C GLY A 250 -4.10 5.34 9.32
N GLU A 251 -3.97 6.66 9.31
CA GLU A 251 -4.99 7.56 9.83
C GLU A 251 -6.22 7.57 8.91
N GLY A 252 -7.41 7.36 9.49
CA GLY A 252 -8.66 7.28 8.75
C GLY A 252 -8.99 5.87 8.26
N CYS A 253 -8.06 4.90 8.31
CA CYS A 253 -8.33 3.51 7.93
C CYS A 253 -9.29 2.80 8.91
N ASP A 254 -9.52 3.39 10.08
CA ASP A 254 -10.47 2.97 11.10
C ASP A 254 -11.91 3.42 10.82
N ALA A 255 -12.08 4.53 10.08
CA ALA A 255 -13.39 5.11 9.79
C ALA A 255 -13.99 4.62 8.47
N VAL A 256 -13.14 4.18 7.53
CA VAL A 256 -13.61 3.55 6.29
C VAL A 256 -14.07 2.16 6.67
N GLY A 257 -15.39 1.99 6.78
CA GLY A 257 -15.99 0.66 6.92
C GLY A 257 -15.32 -0.26 5.93
N VAL A 258 -14.64 -1.29 6.45
CA VAL A 258 -14.33 -2.49 5.68
C VAL A 258 -15.70 -2.98 5.23
N ASP A 259 -16.10 -2.57 4.02
CA ASP A 259 -17.31 -3.00 3.35
C ASP A 259 -17.13 -4.50 3.07
N ILE A 260 -17.29 -5.32 4.11
CA ILE A 260 -17.62 -6.72 3.94
C ILE A 260 -19.04 -6.67 3.38
N ARG A 261 -19.15 -6.50 2.06
CA ARG A 261 -20.41 -6.74 1.36
C ARG A 261 -20.71 -8.22 1.54
N SER A 262 -21.53 -8.51 2.55
CA SER A 262 -22.38 -9.69 2.61
C SER A 262 -23.35 -9.71 1.44
#